data_AF-A0A8S3T1J1-F1
#
_entry.id   AF-A0A8S3T1J1-F1
#
_cell.length_a   1.000
_cell.length_b   1.000
_cell.length_c   1.000
_cell.angle_alpha   90.00
_cell.angle_beta   90.00
_cell.angle_gamma   90.00
#
_symmetry.space_group_name_H-M   'P 1'
#
loop_
_entity.id
_entity.type
_entity.pdbx_description
1 polymer ?
#
loop_
_entity_poly.entity_id
_entity_poly.type
_entity_poly.pdbx_seq_one_letter_code
_entity_poly.pdbx_strand_id
1 'polypeptide(L)'
;MLDQVLSKKKMALKELESITGLMAFCSRAIISARAFIRRFYDLIASVKNGKPYYTVRLNSEVKADARVWLNFLDQFNGQCYFPDRFWSTNESLELFTDSAGNVLLGCGAYFQGHWVQYQWPSSWADTSILLDITCLELIPIVLSFMIWGRSFRNKKILLRIDNQALVSIVNKRTSKSKRVMILIRQLVFLTMNNNIQFRAQHIEGTTFYGLGPECRQFSSSNPTRIPVDDFRTEMNHLLINSLAPSTQKAYLHSMDIFVKFRENHGFSDVWPIPLDDLTSFIVYMFRKKLSHSTVSGYISGLSYFNKINNLEDNTQKFVVRKLIEGIKRLGGPNQKDTRLPITRDILEKLLRSLAVICKNGYETKLFMASFSLAFHGFMRVGEITVDCKNKQMHTVKFENIKLCDARLEVLLTSSKTDQFGSGTTIVISKQKNKNVCPVQIMANFIKVRPPYLGPLFCHFDGSPLTRYQFSALLKRSLSVIGIENNGFKSHSFRIGMATTCALEGISDEQIKEMGRWKSQAFLRYIRI
;
A
#
# COMPACT_ATOMS: atom_id res chain seq x y z
N MET A 1 -22.41 22.94 -27.67
CA MET A 1 -22.92 23.21 -26.30
C MET A 1 -22.08 24.24 -25.56
N LEU A 2 -20.75 24.11 -25.54
CA LEU A 2 -19.87 25.09 -24.90
C LEU A 2 -19.94 26.48 -25.55
N ASP A 3 -20.17 26.58 -26.86
CA ASP A 3 -20.40 27.88 -27.53
C ASP A 3 -21.62 28.63 -26.98
N GLN A 4 -22.64 27.91 -26.52
CA GLN A 4 -23.80 28.51 -25.86
C GLN A 4 -23.45 29.09 -24.49
N VAL A 5 -22.47 28.51 -23.78
CA VAL A 5 -21.94 29.07 -22.52
C VAL A 5 -21.19 30.38 -22.79
N LEU A 6 -20.49 30.47 -23.93
CA LEU A 6 -19.78 31.70 -24.30
C LEU A 6 -20.72 32.82 -24.76
N SER A 7 -21.70 32.50 -25.61
CA SER A 7 -22.60 33.49 -26.21
C SER A 7 -23.68 33.99 -25.25
N LYS A 8 -24.22 33.14 -24.37
CA LYS A 8 -25.32 33.54 -23.47
C LYS A 8 -24.83 34.26 -22.22
N LYS A 9 -25.62 35.20 -21.67
CA LYS A 9 -25.37 35.81 -20.35
C LYS A 9 -25.94 34.96 -19.20
N LYS A 10 -27.00 34.21 -19.47
CA LYS A 10 -27.68 33.30 -18.53
C LYS A 10 -28.00 31.98 -19.23
N MET A 11 -28.08 30.90 -18.47
CA MET A 11 -28.38 29.56 -18.99
C MET A 11 -29.25 28.79 -17.98
N ALA A 12 -30.12 27.89 -18.42
CA ALA A 12 -30.93 27.10 -17.49
C ALA A 12 -30.04 26.17 -16.66
N LEU A 13 -30.36 25.97 -15.38
CA LEU A 13 -29.59 25.14 -14.47
C LEU A 13 -29.42 23.71 -15.02
N LYS A 14 -30.51 23.12 -15.56
CA LYS A 14 -30.48 21.80 -16.19
C LYS A 14 -29.53 21.72 -17.40
N GLU A 15 -29.45 22.77 -18.21
CA GLU A 15 -28.52 22.84 -19.33
C GLU A 15 -27.07 22.89 -18.83
N LEU A 16 -26.81 23.70 -17.80
CA LEU A 16 -25.49 23.84 -17.19
C LEU A 16 -25.02 22.53 -16.51
N GLU A 17 -25.92 21.84 -15.81
CA GLU A 17 -25.68 20.51 -15.21
C GLU A 17 -25.38 19.46 -16.28
N SER A 18 -26.12 19.46 -17.38
CA SER A 18 -25.89 18.56 -18.52
C SER A 18 -24.50 18.75 -19.15
N ILE A 19 -24.12 20.01 -19.43
CA ILE A 19 -22.79 20.35 -19.96
C ILE A 19 -21.69 19.92 -18.97
N THR A 20 -21.90 20.17 -17.69
CA THR A 20 -20.94 19.81 -16.63
C THR A 20 -20.79 18.29 -16.51
N GLY A 21 -21.89 17.54 -16.59
CA GLY A 21 -21.88 16.08 -16.60
C GLY A 21 -21.11 15.49 -17.79
N LEU A 22 -21.30 16.07 -18.98
CA LEU A 22 -20.57 15.65 -20.17
C LEU A 22 -19.06 15.93 -20.05
N MET A 23 -18.67 17.12 -19.58
CA MET A 23 -17.25 17.43 -19.34
C MET A 23 -16.63 16.51 -18.28
N ALA A 24 -17.38 16.18 -17.22
CA ALA A 24 -16.94 15.25 -16.18
C ALA A 24 -16.73 13.84 -16.72
N PHE A 25 -17.63 13.38 -17.60
CA PHE A 25 -17.47 12.13 -18.32
C PHE A 25 -16.22 12.13 -19.21
N CYS A 26 -16.03 13.15 -20.05
CA CYS A 26 -14.84 13.29 -20.90
C CYS A 26 -13.54 13.35 -20.10
N SER A 27 -13.56 13.94 -18.90
CA SER A 27 -12.40 14.01 -18.00
C SER A 27 -12.01 12.68 -17.35
N ARG A 28 -12.73 11.59 -17.64
CA ARG A 28 -12.28 10.23 -17.32
C ARG A 28 -11.25 9.73 -18.33
N ALA A 29 -11.34 10.16 -19.57
CA ALA A 29 -10.33 9.92 -20.60
C ALA A 29 -9.22 10.98 -20.52
N ILE A 30 -9.59 12.25 -20.43
CA ILE A 30 -8.66 13.38 -20.37
C ILE A 30 -8.48 13.79 -18.90
N ILE A 31 -7.67 13.04 -18.15
CA ILE A 31 -7.56 13.17 -16.68
C ILE A 31 -7.22 14.60 -16.23
N SER A 32 -6.41 15.32 -17.00
CA SER A 32 -6.03 16.71 -16.71
C SER A 32 -7.21 17.67 -16.76
N ALA A 33 -8.22 17.40 -17.57
CA ALA A 33 -9.34 18.31 -17.81
C ALA A 33 -10.26 18.55 -16.60
N ARG A 34 -10.16 17.72 -15.56
CA ARG A 34 -10.90 17.89 -14.30
C ARG A 34 -10.69 19.26 -13.64
N ALA A 35 -9.53 19.90 -13.84
CA ALA A 35 -9.24 21.21 -13.26
C ALA A 35 -10.16 22.32 -13.81
N PHE A 36 -10.76 22.12 -14.98
CA PHE A 36 -11.64 23.08 -15.66
C PHE A 36 -13.14 22.83 -15.43
N ILE A 37 -13.48 21.94 -14.50
CA ILE A 37 -14.88 21.61 -14.17
C ILE A 37 -15.30 22.25 -12.85
N ARG A 38 -14.36 22.50 -11.94
CA ARG A 38 -14.67 22.95 -10.58
C ARG A 38 -15.49 24.24 -10.55
N ARG A 39 -15.16 25.22 -11.41
CA ARG A 39 -15.91 26.48 -11.54
C ARG A 39 -17.35 26.30 -11.99
N PHE A 40 -17.63 25.28 -12.80
CA PHE A 40 -19.00 24.92 -13.17
C PHE A 40 -19.76 24.35 -11.98
N TYR A 41 -19.13 23.43 -11.22
CA TYR A 41 -19.73 22.90 -9.99
C TYR A 41 -19.97 23.96 -8.93
N ASP A 42 -19.03 24.89 -8.73
CA ASP A 42 -19.19 25.98 -7.77
C ASP A 42 -20.34 26.91 -8.18
N LEU A 43 -20.48 27.20 -9.49
CA LEU A 43 -21.60 27.98 -10.00
C LEU A 43 -22.94 27.25 -9.83
N ILE A 44 -23.01 25.95 -10.11
CA ILE A 44 -24.21 25.12 -9.88
C ILE A 44 -24.56 25.10 -8.38
N ALA A 45 -23.58 24.85 -7.51
CA ALA A 45 -23.77 24.78 -6.08
C ALA A 45 -24.18 26.12 -5.45
N SER A 46 -23.84 27.26 -6.09
CA SER A 46 -24.27 28.59 -5.62
C SER A 46 -25.79 28.80 -5.70
N VAL A 47 -26.50 27.97 -6.49
CA VAL A 47 -27.95 28.06 -6.69
C VAL A 47 -28.65 27.10 -5.71
N LYS A 48 -28.75 27.50 -4.44
CA LYS A 48 -29.45 26.71 -3.39
C LYS A 48 -30.91 26.46 -3.77
N ASN A 49 -31.37 25.21 -3.72
CA ASN A 49 -32.76 24.78 -4.00
C ASN A 49 -33.31 25.15 -5.39
N GLY A 50 -32.44 25.35 -6.38
CA GLY A 50 -32.84 25.74 -7.73
C GLY A 50 -33.68 24.67 -8.44
N LYS A 51 -34.86 25.04 -8.95
CA LYS A 51 -35.63 24.19 -9.86
C LYS A 51 -34.85 24.03 -11.20
N PRO A 52 -35.04 22.93 -11.95
CA PRO A 52 -34.28 22.66 -13.18
C PRO A 52 -34.34 23.77 -14.25
N TYR A 53 -35.45 24.53 -14.26
CA TYR A 53 -35.71 25.62 -15.21
C TYR A 53 -35.18 26.99 -14.75
N TYR A 54 -34.58 27.08 -13.55
CA TYR A 54 -34.03 28.31 -13.05
C TYR A 54 -32.83 28.75 -13.89
N THR A 55 -32.74 30.04 -14.22
CA THR A 55 -31.64 30.55 -15.05
C THR A 55 -30.50 31.08 -14.19
N VAL A 56 -29.30 30.59 -14.47
CA VAL A 56 -28.07 30.93 -13.76
C VAL A 56 -27.27 31.92 -14.59
N ARG A 57 -26.74 32.98 -13.95
CA ARG A 57 -25.86 33.93 -14.62
C ARG A 57 -24.47 33.33 -14.77
N LEU A 58 -23.97 33.30 -16.02
CA LEU A 58 -22.64 32.77 -16.32
C LEU A 58 -21.59 33.82 -15.99
N ASN A 59 -20.69 33.51 -15.05
CA ASN A 59 -19.59 34.39 -14.68
C ASN A 59 -18.41 34.29 -15.67
N SER A 60 -17.50 35.26 -15.62
CA SER A 60 -16.34 35.33 -16.51
C SER A 60 -15.40 34.14 -16.37
N GLU A 61 -15.32 33.54 -15.18
CA GLU A 61 -14.49 32.38 -14.88
C GLU A 61 -15.00 31.10 -15.56
N VAL A 62 -16.29 30.80 -15.46
CA VAL A 62 -16.93 29.67 -16.15
C VAL A 62 -16.79 29.83 -17.68
N LYS A 63 -16.95 31.05 -18.19
CA LYS A 63 -16.68 31.33 -19.61
C LYS A 63 -15.21 31.17 -20.00
N ALA A 64 -14.28 31.39 -19.08
CA ALA A 64 -12.86 31.14 -19.34
C ALA A 64 -12.58 29.62 -19.43
N ASP A 65 -13.16 28.82 -18.53
CA ASP A 65 -13.03 27.36 -18.57
C ASP A 65 -13.67 26.76 -19.84
N ALA A 66 -14.84 27.27 -20.26
CA ALA A 66 -15.47 26.88 -21.52
C ALA A 66 -14.60 27.17 -22.74
N ARG A 67 -13.91 28.32 -22.77
CA ARG A 67 -12.94 28.68 -23.83
C ARG A 67 -11.77 27.71 -23.89
N VAL A 68 -11.22 27.32 -22.74
CA VAL A 68 -10.12 26.35 -22.68
C VAL A 68 -10.54 25.01 -23.29
N TRP A 69 -11.74 24.54 -22.96
CA TRP A 69 -12.29 23.31 -23.54
C TRP A 69 -12.47 23.40 -25.06
N LEU A 70 -13.01 24.51 -25.56
CA LEU A 70 -13.16 24.72 -27.01
C LEU A 70 -11.80 24.75 -27.72
N ASN A 71 -10.85 25.52 -27.21
CA ASN A 71 -9.49 25.58 -27.76
C ASN A 71 -8.81 24.19 -27.80
N PHE A 72 -9.04 23.37 -26.78
CA PHE A 72 -8.55 21.99 -26.76
C PHE A 72 -9.26 21.14 -27.82
N LEU A 73 -10.59 21.21 -27.89
CA LEU A 73 -11.40 20.41 -28.81
C LEU A 73 -11.09 20.72 -30.28
N ASP A 74 -10.79 21.98 -30.62
CA ASP A 74 -10.37 22.38 -31.97
C ASP A 74 -9.07 21.67 -32.42
N GLN A 75 -8.19 21.35 -31.47
CA GLN A 75 -6.91 20.67 -31.73
C GLN A 75 -6.98 19.16 -31.45
N PHE A 76 -8.08 18.67 -30.89
CA PHE A 76 -8.19 17.29 -30.43
C PHE A 76 -8.60 16.37 -31.57
N ASN A 77 -7.72 15.44 -31.94
CA ASN A 77 -7.93 14.49 -33.03
C ASN A 77 -8.87 13.32 -32.70
N GLY A 78 -9.59 13.37 -31.58
CA GLY A 78 -10.52 12.31 -31.16
C GLY A 78 -9.87 11.07 -30.55
N GLN A 79 -8.54 10.99 -30.46
CA GLN A 79 -7.83 9.84 -29.92
C GLN A 79 -7.14 10.18 -28.58
N CYS A 80 -7.30 9.32 -27.57
CA CYS A 80 -6.66 9.48 -26.27
C CYS A 80 -6.06 8.15 -25.82
N TYR A 81 -4.77 8.14 -25.49
CA TYR A 81 -4.11 6.95 -24.96
C TYR A 81 -4.52 6.77 -23.49
N PHE A 82 -5.04 5.60 -23.14
CA PHE A 82 -5.42 5.30 -21.76
C PHE A 82 -4.17 5.08 -20.92
N PRO A 83 -3.97 5.85 -19.86
CA PRO A 83 -2.83 5.66 -18.97
C PRO A 83 -3.00 4.40 -18.11
N ASP A 84 -1.88 3.76 -17.78
CA ASP A 84 -1.88 2.64 -16.85
C ASP A 84 -2.48 3.04 -15.50
N ARG A 85 -3.20 2.11 -14.88
CA ARG A 85 -3.82 2.33 -13.56
C ARG A 85 -2.81 2.59 -12.45
N PHE A 86 -1.54 2.18 -12.61
CA PHE A 86 -0.51 2.30 -11.59
C PHE A 86 0.67 3.14 -12.12
N TRP A 87 1.15 4.05 -11.28
CA TRP A 87 2.34 4.85 -11.56
C TRP A 87 3.59 4.03 -11.20
N SER A 88 4.37 3.60 -12.20
CA SER A 88 5.66 2.92 -12.03
C SER A 88 6.80 3.93 -12.18
N THR A 89 7.83 3.85 -11.32
CA THR A 89 8.98 4.77 -11.34
C THR A 89 9.88 4.55 -12.55
N ASN A 90 9.94 3.33 -13.08
CA ASN A 90 10.80 2.96 -14.21
C ASN A 90 10.31 3.54 -15.55
N GLU A 91 9.07 4.03 -15.61
CA GLU A 91 8.47 4.66 -16.80
C GLU A 91 8.39 6.19 -16.68
N SER A 92 8.71 6.76 -15.51
CA SER A 92 8.58 8.19 -15.28
C SER A 92 9.88 8.92 -15.60
N LEU A 93 9.78 10.00 -16.38
CA LEU A 93 10.90 10.87 -16.67
C LEU A 93 11.01 11.96 -15.60
N GLU A 94 12.21 12.22 -15.12
CA GLU A 94 12.44 13.20 -14.07
C GLU A 94 12.69 14.60 -14.64
N LEU A 95 11.98 15.58 -14.07
CA LEU A 95 12.17 17.00 -14.35
C LEU A 95 12.53 17.70 -13.04
N PHE A 96 13.66 18.40 -13.04
CA PHE A 96 14.17 19.17 -11.92
C PHE A 96 14.03 20.66 -12.23
N THR A 97 13.57 21.44 -11.27
CA THR A 97 13.34 22.88 -11.43
C THR A 97 13.80 23.63 -10.19
N ASP A 98 14.36 24.82 -10.38
CA ASP A 98 14.78 25.70 -9.30
C ASP A 98 14.50 27.17 -9.67
N SER A 99 14.30 28.03 -8.67
CA SER A 99 13.99 29.44 -8.86
C SER A 99 14.45 30.30 -7.68
N ALA A 100 14.89 31.52 -7.96
CA ALA A 100 15.36 32.44 -6.93
C ALA A 100 14.42 33.66 -6.76
N GLY A 101 14.26 34.13 -5.52
CA GLY A 101 13.45 35.30 -5.16
C GLY A 101 14.10 36.67 -5.42
N ASN A 102 15.09 36.76 -6.31
CA ASN A 102 15.85 37.99 -6.56
C ASN A 102 15.78 38.36 -8.04
N VAL A 103 15.45 39.62 -8.35
CA VAL A 103 15.30 40.13 -9.73
C VAL A 103 16.55 39.99 -10.59
N LEU A 104 17.74 40.02 -9.98
CA LEU A 104 19.01 39.84 -10.70
C LEU A 104 19.26 38.38 -11.08
N LEU A 105 18.53 37.45 -10.43
CA LEU A 105 18.56 36.02 -10.69
C LEU A 105 17.36 35.61 -11.57
N GLY A 106 17.02 34.33 -11.56
CA GLY A 106 16.02 33.76 -12.44
C GLY A 106 15.53 32.40 -11.97
N CYS A 107 15.11 31.59 -12.92
CA CYS A 107 14.81 30.18 -12.71
C CYS A 107 15.54 29.30 -13.72
N GLY A 108 15.60 28.01 -13.40
CA GLY A 108 16.19 26.98 -14.25
C GLY A 108 15.38 25.70 -14.24
N ALA A 109 15.54 24.90 -15.30
CA ALA A 109 15.01 23.56 -15.37
C ALA A 109 15.98 22.61 -16.08
N TYR A 110 15.99 21.35 -15.64
CA TYR A 110 16.82 20.28 -16.21
C TYR A 110 15.99 19.03 -16.50
N PHE A 111 16.18 18.48 -17.70
CA PHE A 111 15.50 17.29 -18.18
C PHE A 111 16.41 16.49 -19.14
N GLN A 112 16.75 15.25 -18.77
CA GLN A 112 17.51 14.30 -19.62
C GLN A 112 18.72 14.92 -20.36
N GLY A 113 19.63 15.55 -19.62
CA GLY A 113 20.83 16.18 -20.20
C GLY A 113 20.60 17.55 -20.84
N HIS A 114 19.34 18.00 -20.98
CA HIS A 114 19.00 19.32 -21.48
C HIS A 114 18.67 20.24 -20.31
N TRP A 115 19.06 21.51 -20.41
CA TRP A 115 18.75 22.52 -19.40
C TRP A 115 18.30 23.82 -20.06
N VAL A 116 17.53 24.60 -19.31
CA VAL A 116 17.12 25.96 -19.69
C VAL A 116 17.21 26.85 -18.47
N GLN A 117 17.57 28.12 -18.69
CA GLN A 117 17.51 29.17 -17.69
C GLN A 117 16.70 30.36 -18.21
N TYR A 118 16.09 31.10 -17.29
CA TYR A 118 15.36 32.32 -17.60
C TYR A 118 15.56 33.35 -16.50
N GLN A 119 16.11 34.51 -16.84
CA GLN A 119 16.30 35.62 -15.92
C GLN A 119 14.98 36.38 -15.71
N TRP A 120 14.72 36.84 -14.49
CA TRP A 120 13.51 37.60 -14.23
C TRP A 120 13.53 38.97 -14.92
N PRO A 121 12.38 39.44 -15.43
CA PRO A 121 12.29 40.77 -16.02
C PRO A 121 12.66 41.85 -15.00
N SER A 122 13.45 42.84 -15.41
CA SER A 122 13.85 43.96 -14.56
C SER A 122 12.66 44.72 -13.97
N SER A 123 11.52 44.72 -14.69
CA SER A 123 10.26 45.32 -14.24
C SER A 123 9.63 44.64 -13.01
N TRP A 124 10.14 43.48 -12.58
CA TRP A 124 9.65 42.79 -11.39
C TRP A 124 10.27 43.29 -10.08
N ALA A 125 11.35 44.09 -10.15
CA ALA A 125 12.09 44.59 -9.00
C ALA A 125 11.18 45.24 -7.94
N ASP A 126 10.21 46.04 -8.37
CA ASP A 126 9.31 46.80 -7.49
C ASP A 126 7.94 46.14 -7.29
N THR A 127 7.82 44.84 -7.62
CA THR A 127 6.54 44.14 -7.57
C THR A 127 6.53 43.04 -6.51
N SER A 128 5.34 42.76 -5.95
CA SER A 128 5.15 41.71 -4.95
C SER A 128 5.27 40.27 -5.49
N ILE A 129 5.69 40.08 -6.75
CA ILE A 129 5.82 38.75 -7.34
C ILE A 129 7.04 38.01 -6.82
N LEU A 130 8.14 38.73 -6.55
CA LEU A 130 9.39 38.14 -6.09
C LEU A 130 9.31 37.62 -4.65
N LEU A 131 8.29 38.04 -3.91
CA LEU A 131 7.98 37.56 -2.56
C LEU A 131 7.11 36.28 -2.56
N ASP A 132 6.53 35.93 -3.71
CA ASP A 132 5.64 34.76 -3.85
C ASP A 132 6.44 33.55 -4.33
N ILE A 133 7.20 32.95 -3.41
CA ILE A 133 8.12 31.83 -3.69
C ILE A 133 7.41 30.67 -4.42
N THR A 134 6.20 30.30 -3.98
CA THR A 134 5.40 29.26 -4.65
C THR A 134 5.05 29.62 -6.09
N CYS A 135 4.81 30.90 -6.39
CA CYS A 135 4.60 31.35 -7.76
C CYS A 135 5.90 31.26 -8.57
N LEU A 136 7.04 31.69 -8.01
CA LEU A 136 8.33 31.68 -8.69
C LEU A 136 8.78 30.26 -9.05
N GLU A 137 8.64 29.30 -8.14
CA GLU A 137 9.02 27.91 -8.35
C GLU A 137 8.09 27.17 -9.34
N LEU A 138 6.84 27.63 -9.49
CA LEU A 138 5.92 27.06 -10.47
C LEU A 138 6.24 27.52 -11.90
N ILE A 139 6.86 28.69 -12.09
CA ILE A 139 7.22 29.21 -13.42
C ILE A 139 8.14 28.26 -14.20
N PRO A 140 9.30 27.79 -13.69
CA PRO A 140 10.17 26.89 -14.44
C PRO A 140 9.48 25.57 -14.80
N ILE A 141 8.54 25.10 -13.97
CA ILE A 141 7.71 23.93 -14.31
C ILE A 141 6.84 24.22 -15.54
N VAL A 142 6.09 25.33 -15.53
CA VAL A 142 5.24 25.72 -16.68
C VAL A 142 6.09 25.91 -17.94
N LEU A 143 7.22 26.61 -17.84
CA LEU A 143 8.14 26.82 -18.96
C LEU A 143 8.68 25.51 -19.53
N SER A 144 9.05 24.56 -18.67
CA SER A 144 9.50 23.23 -19.09
C SER A 144 8.45 22.51 -19.94
N PHE A 145 7.17 22.60 -19.57
CA PHE A 145 6.08 22.00 -20.34
C PHE A 145 5.77 22.75 -21.64
N MET A 146 6.11 24.04 -21.73
CA MET A 146 6.01 24.80 -22.98
C MET A 146 7.15 24.43 -23.93
N ILE A 147 8.37 24.31 -23.43
CA ILE A 147 9.59 24.04 -24.22
C ILE A 147 9.64 22.57 -24.65
N TRP A 148 9.51 21.65 -23.68
CA TRP A 148 9.66 20.21 -23.90
C TRP A 148 8.31 19.48 -24.05
N GLY A 149 7.19 20.21 -24.18
CA GLY A 149 5.85 19.62 -24.27
C GLY A 149 5.71 18.55 -25.36
N ARG A 150 6.37 18.73 -26.51
CA ARG A 150 6.43 17.71 -27.58
C ARG A 150 7.18 16.45 -27.15
N SER A 151 8.32 16.60 -26.47
CA SER A 151 9.12 15.49 -25.94
C SER A 151 8.43 14.76 -24.78
N PHE A 152 7.54 15.44 -24.07
CA PHE A 152 6.73 14.87 -22.98
C PHE A 152 5.46 14.17 -23.47
N ARG A 153 5.09 14.35 -24.75
CA ARG A 153 3.81 13.88 -25.30
C ARG A 153 3.59 12.38 -25.03
N ASN A 154 2.42 12.04 -24.49
CA ASN A 154 2.04 10.68 -24.07
C ASN A 154 2.93 10.05 -22.99
N LYS A 155 3.73 10.83 -22.25
CA LYS A 155 4.62 10.32 -21.20
C LYS A 155 4.15 10.70 -19.79
N LYS A 156 4.74 10.02 -18.81
CA LYS A 156 4.59 10.28 -17.37
C LYS A 156 5.83 11.06 -16.89
N ILE A 157 5.63 12.26 -16.34
CA ILE A 157 6.69 13.14 -15.84
C ILE A 157 6.63 13.21 -14.32
N LEU A 158 7.75 12.90 -13.66
CA LEU A 158 7.93 13.07 -12.22
C LEU A 158 8.64 14.40 -11.96
N LEU A 159 7.92 15.34 -11.32
CA LEU A 159 8.42 16.66 -10.96
C LEU A 159 9.12 16.56 -9.61
N ARG A 160 10.40 16.91 -9.58
CA ARG A 160 11.23 16.94 -8.39
C ARG A 160 11.27 18.39 -7.90
N ILE A 161 10.58 18.66 -6.80
CA ILE A 161 10.34 20.01 -6.26
C ILE A 161 10.78 20.04 -4.80
N ASP A 162 11.48 21.07 -4.36
CA ASP A 162 11.99 21.25 -2.98
C ASP A 162 11.02 22.01 -2.05
N ASN A 163 9.90 22.50 -2.60
CA ASN A 163 8.82 23.13 -1.84
C ASN A 163 7.59 22.23 -1.66
N GLN A 164 7.39 21.78 -0.43
CA GLN A 164 6.28 20.90 -0.06
C GLN A 164 4.89 21.50 -0.33
N ALA A 165 4.72 22.82 -0.18
CA ALA A 165 3.45 23.49 -0.45
C ALA A 165 3.12 23.44 -1.95
N LEU A 166 4.13 23.69 -2.79
CA LEU A 166 4.00 23.60 -4.24
C LEU A 166 3.71 22.16 -4.69
N VAL A 167 4.38 21.15 -4.11
CA VAL A 167 4.09 19.72 -4.36
C VAL A 167 2.61 19.40 -4.14
N SER A 168 2.02 19.87 -3.03
CA SER A 168 0.59 19.68 -2.76
C SER A 168 -0.29 20.39 -3.78
N ILE A 169 0.03 21.63 -4.16
CA ILE A 169 -0.73 22.42 -5.14
C ILE A 169 -0.72 21.75 -6.51
N VAL A 170 0.46 21.33 -6.98
CA VAL A 170 0.65 20.71 -8.29
C VAL A 170 -0.09 19.37 -8.38
N ASN A 171 0.03 18.52 -7.35
CA ASN A 171 -0.66 17.23 -7.31
C ASN A 171 -2.19 17.39 -7.21
N LYS A 172 -2.70 18.36 -6.45
CA LYS A 172 -4.15 18.63 -6.35
C LYS A 172 -4.69 19.49 -7.50
N ARG A 173 -3.81 20.12 -8.29
CA ARG A 173 -4.12 21.06 -9.37
C ARG A 173 -5.00 22.23 -8.91
N THR A 174 -4.77 22.70 -7.69
CA THR A 174 -5.58 23.77 -7.10
C THR A 174 -4.80 24.54 -6.02
N SER A 175 -5.10 25.84 -5.87
CA SER A 175 -4.53 26.75 -4.88
C SER A 175 -5.53 27.85 -4.53
N LYS A 176 -5.41 28.42 -3.33
CA LYS A 176 -6.16 29.62 -2.94
C LYS A 176 -5.61 30.91 -3.58
N SER A 177 -4.34 30.91 -4.01
CA SER A 177 -3.72 32.05 -4.67
C SER A 177 -4.20 32.15 -6.12
N LYS A 178 -4.84 33.28 -6.46
CA LYS A 178 -5.28 33.57 -7.84
C LYS A 178 -4.09 33.57 -8.81
N ARG A 179 -2.94 34.08 -8.39
CA ARG A 179 -1.71 34.17 -9.17
C ARG A 179 -1.17 32.77 -9.52
N VAL A 180 -1.03 31.91 -8.52
CA VAL A 180 -0.62 30.50 -8.71
C VAL A 180 -1.63 29.74 -9.58
N MET A 181 -2.93 30.02 -9.43
CA MET A 181 -3.97 29.38 -10.24
C MET A 181 -3.90 29.74 -11.73
N ILE A 182 -3.37 30.91 -12.11
CA ILE A 182 -3.14 31.24 -13.52
C ILE A 182 -2.12 30.25 -14.12
N LEU A 183 -1.00 30.04 -13.42
CA LEU A 183 0.07 29.14 -13.84
C LEU A 183 -0.36 27.67 -13.81
N ILE A 184 -1.06 27.22 -12.77
CA ILE A 184 -1.59 25.85 -12.70
C ILE A 184 -2.53 25.56 -13.86
N ARG A 185 -3.38 26.51 -14.23
CA ARG A 185 -4.31 26.32 -15.35
C ARG A 185 -3.58 26.26 -16.68
N GLN A 186 -2.53 27.07 -16.86
CA GLN A 186 -1.67 26.98 -18.03
C GLN A 186 -0.97 25.61 -18.11
N LEU A 187 -0.41 25.13 -16.99
CA LEU A 187 0.21 23.82 -16.89
C LEU A 187 -0.77 22.70 -17.27
N VAL A 188 -1.98 22.73 -16.69
CA VAL A 188 -3.00 21.72 -16.97
C VAL A 188 -3.40 21.75 -18.45
N PHE A 189 -3.56 22.92 -19.06
CA PHE A 189 -3.86 23.02 -20.50
C PHE A 189 -2.77 22.40 -21.37
N LEU A 190 -1.50 22.69 -21.09
CA LEU A 190 -0.36 22.08 -21.80
C LEU A 190 -0.36 20.55 -21.68
N THR A 191 -0.73 20.04 -20.51
CA THR A 191 -0.82 18.59 -20.28
C THR A 191 -2.00 17.95 -20.99
N MET A 192 -3.11 18.67 -21.16
CA MET A 192 -4.25 18.21 -21.96
C MET A 192 -3.88 18.08 -23.43
N ASN A 193 -3.28 19.12 -24.02
CA ASN A 193 -2.95 19.15 -25.44
C ASN A 193 -1.93 18.07 -25.85
N ASN A 194 -1.02 17.73 -24.94
CA ASN A 194 0.05 16.77 -25.21
C ASN A 194 -0.20 15.40 -24.56
N ASN A 195 -1.36 15.18 -23.93
CA ASN A 195 -1.68 13.95 -23.19
C ASN A 195 -0.56 13.55 -22.21
N ILE A 196 -0.08 14.52 -21.43
CA ILE A 196 1.02 14.35 -20.47
C ILE A 196 0.42 14.03 -19.10
N GLN A 197 0.96 13.03 -18.42
CA GLN A 197 0.69 12.82 -17.01
C GLN A 197 1.84 13.34 -16.17
N PHE A 198 1.53 13.94 -15.03
CA PHE A 198 2.57 14.38 -14.11
C PHE A 198 2.19 14.11 -12.65
N ARG A 199 3.23 13.95 -11.84
CA ARG A 199 3.15 13.86 -10.38
C ARG A 199 4.32 14.65 -9.80
N ALA A 200 4.07 15.39 -8.72
CA ALA A 200 5.12 16.08 -7.97
C ALA A 200 5.56 15.25 -6.76
N GLN A 201 6.88 15.22 -6.50
CA GLN A 201 7.50 14.63 -5.33
C GLN A 201 8.50 15.61 -4.72
N HIS A 202 8.46 15.71 -3.40
CA HIS A 202 9.36 16.57 -2.64
C HIS A 202 10.80 16.05 -2.65
N ILE A 203 11.76 16.95 -2.81
CA ILE A 203 13.18 16.69 -2.56
C ILE A 203 13.51 17.27 -1.19
N GLU A 204 13.95 16.43 -0.25
CA GLU A 204 14.44 16.93 1.04
C GLU A 204 15.79 17.62 0.82
N GLY A 205 15.87 18.89 1.20
CA GLY A 205 17.09 19.70 1.08
C GLY A 205 18.23 19.10 1.89
N THR A 206 19.10 18.34 1.23
CA THR A 206 20.39 17.93 1.76
C THR A 206 21.43 18.92 1.25
N THR A 207 22.17 19.52 2.18
CA THR A 207 23.19 20.53 1.94
C THR A 207 24.31 19.93 1.09
N PHE A 208 24.33 20.19 -0.22
CA PHE A 208 25.45 19.87 -1.10
C PHE A 208 26.45 21.03 -1.12
N TYR A 209 27.67 20.82 -0.62
CA TYR A 209 28.85 21.61 -1.01
C TYR A 209 29.64 20.83 -2.05
N GLY A 210 29.75 21.35 -3.27
CA GLY A 210 30.53 20.70 -4.33
C GLY A 210 30.54 21.31 -5.73
N LEU A 211 30.27 22.60 -5.91
CA LEU A 211 30.88 23.39 -6.99
C LEU A 211 31.68 24.52 -6.33
N GLY A 212 32.87 24.76 -6.86
CA GLY A 212 33.96 25.48 -6.20
C GLY A 212 33.70 26.95 -5.87
N PRO A 213 34.63 27.56 -5.10
CA PRO A 213 34.48 28.88 -4.53
C PRO A 213 34.81 29.99 -5.54
N GLU A 214 33.78 30.59 -6.11
CA GLU A 214 33.75 32.04 -6.35
C GLU A 214 32.46 32.64 -5.80
N CYS A 215 32.18 32.42 -4.50
CA CYS A 215 31.55 33.44 -3.66
C CYS A 215 31.46 32.98 -2.19
N ARG A 216 32.30 33.62 -1.37
CA ARG A 216 32.02 34.08 0.01
C ARG A 216 31.85 33.01 1.10
N GLN A 217 32.99 32.67 1.69
CA GLN A 217 33.27 32.58 3.13
C GLN A 217 32.05 32.58 4.08
N PHE A 218 31.78 31.43 4.70
CA PHE A 218 31.24 31.36 6.07
C PHE A 218 31.79 30.14 6.80
N SER A 219 32.07 30.33 8.08
CA SER A 219 32.95 29.56 8.96
C SER A 219 32.35 28.27 9.54
N SER A 220 33.19 27.24 9.52
CA SER A 220 33.36 26.08 10.44
C SER A 220 32.28 25.79 11.51
N SER A 221 31.44 24.78 11.25
CA SER A 221 31.27 23.60 12.12
C SER A 221 30.46 22.52 11.37
N ASN A 222 31.17 21.54 10.79
CA ASN A 222 30.58 20.42 10.05
C ASN A 222 30.02 19.36 11.02
N PRO A 223 28.73 18.98 10.94
CA PRO A 223 28.33 17.62 11.23
C PRO A 223 28.61 16.77 9.98
N THR A 224 29.72 16.02 10.04
CA THR A 224 29.94 14.70 9.42
C THR A 224 29.28 14.41 8.07
N ARG A 225 30.07 14.46 6.99
CA ARG A 225 29.76 13.74 5.74
C ARG A 225 29.58 12.25 6.05
N ILE A 226 28.40 11.72 5.77
CA ILE A 226 28.10 10.28 5.72
C ILE A 226 28.92 9.67 4.56
N PRO A 227 29.87 8.75 4.82
CA PRO A 227 30.68 8.12 3.76
C PRO A 227 29.82 7.39 2.71
N VAL A 228 30.31 7.23 1.48
CA VAL A 228 29.58 6.47 0.43
C VAL A 228 29.33 5.01 0.83
N ASP A 229 30.19 4.44 1.66
CA ASP A 229 29.98 3.11 2.25
C ASP A 229 28.78 3.09 3.20
N ASP A 230 28.47 4.21 3.84
CA ASP A 230 27.31 4.37 4.71
C ASP A 230 26.03 4.44 3.87
N PHE A 231 26.03 5.10 2.71
CA PHE A 231 24.89 5.02 1.76
C PHE A 231 24.69 3.63 1.16
N ARG A 232 25.76 2.88 0.85
CA ARG A 232 25.64 1.48 0.42
C ARG A 232 25.10 0.60 1.54
N THR A 233 25.55 0.84 2.77
CA THR A 233 25.07 0.13 3.96
C THR A 233 23.61 0.46 4.24
N GLU A 234 23.21 1.72 4.15
CA GLU A 234 21.83 2.19 4.27
C GLU A 234 20.96 1.66 3.14
N MET A 235 21.42 1.69 1.88
CA MET A 235 20.71 1.08 0.75
C MET A 235 20.51 -0.42 0.98
N ASN A 236 21.55 -1.15 1.39
CA ASN A 236 21.43 -2.57 1.73
C ASN A 236 20.48 -2.79 2.92
N HIS A 237 20.53 -1.93 3.93
CA HIS A 237 19.62 -1.96 5.07
C HIS A 237 18.16 -1.73 4.63
N LEU A 238 17.90 -0.76 3.74
CA LEU A 238 16.59 -0.48 3.16
C LEU A 238 16.10 -1.64 2.29
N LEU A 239 16.97 -2.22 1.46
CA LEU A 239 16.66 -3.38 0.63
C LEU A 239 16.34 -4.62 1.49
N ILE A 240 17.11 -4.88 2.55
CA ILE A 240 16.83 -5.96 3.50
C ILE A 240 15.47 -5.71 4.17
N ASN A 241 15.23 -4.50 4.71
CA ASN A 241 13.98 -4.17 5.40
C ASN A 241 12.77 -4.01 4.47
N SER A 242 12.96 -3.96 3.15
CA SER A 242 11.87 -4.02 2.16
C SER A 242 11.11 -5.35 2.20
N LEU A 243 11.74 -6.41 2.73
CA LEU A 243 11.15 -7.72 2.92
C LEU A 243 10.94 -8.03 4.40
N ALA A 244 9.80 -8.65 4.72
CA ALA A 244 9.61 -9.21 6.05
C ALA A 244 10.69 -10.27 6.35
N PRO A 245 11.17 -10.42 7.62
CA PRO A 245 12.22 -11.38 7.96
C PRO A 245 11.91 -12.83 7.57
N SER A 246 10.62 -13.21 7.59
CA SER A 246 10.19 -14.53 7.13
C SER A 246 10.33 -14.72 5.61
N THR A 247 10.12 -13.66 4.83
CA THR A 247 10.29 -13.67 3.37
C THR A 247 11.77 -13.73 3.01
N GLN A 248 12.62 -12.97 3.71
CA GLN A 248 14.08 -13.04 3.53
C GLN A 248 14.59 -14.47 3.73
N LYS A 249 14.21 -15.13 4.84
CA LYS A 249 14.56 -16.53 5.11
C LYS A 249 14.08 -17.49 4.02
N ALA A 250 12.86 -17.30 3.53
CA ALA A 250 12.32 -18.14 2.47
C ALA A 250 13.08 -17.97 1.15
N TYR A 251 13.48 -16.75 0.80
CA TYR A 251 14.25 -16.46 -0.40
C TYR A 251 15.70 -16.97 -0.30
N LEU A 252 16.35 -16.80 0.85
CA LEU A 252 17.68 -17.38 1.10
C LEU A 252 17.65 -18.91 1.02
N HIS A 253 16.63 -19.54 1.61
CA HIS A 253 16.45 -20.99 1.51
C HIS A 253 16.20 -21.44 0.06
N SER A 254 15.43 -20.67 -0.72
CA SER A 254 15.26 -20.95 -2.14
C SER A 254 16.59 -20.92 -2.89
N MET A 255 17.46 -19.97 -2.57
CA MET A 255 18.78 -19.86 -3.21
C MET A 255 19.65 -21.07 -2.85
N ASP A 256 19.71 -21.45 -1.58
CA ASP A 256 20.44 -22.63 -1.10
C ASP A 256 20.00 -23.91 -1.82
N ILE A 257 18.69 -24.12 -1.97
CA ILE A 257 18.15 -25.28 -2.68
C ILE A 257 18.51 -25.25 -4.17
N PHE A 258 18.53 -24.07 -4.79
CA PHE A 258 18.88 -23.92 -6.20
C PHE A 258 20.38 -24.14 -6.46
N VAL A 259 21.25 -23.57 -5.64
CA VAL A 259 22.71 -23.77 -5.72
C VAL A 259 23.05 -25.25 -5.54
N LYS A 260 22.49 -25.90 -4.51
CA LYS A 260 22.65 -27.35 -4.33
C LYS A 260 22.13 -28.16 -5.51
N PHE A 261 21.03 -27.73 -6.14
CA PHE A 261 20.56 -28.38 -7.35
C PHE A 261 21.59 -28.28 -8.48
N ARG A 262 22.16 -27.09 -8.72
CA ARG A 262 23.19 -26.89 -9.74
C ARG A 262 24.42 -27.75 -9.49
N GLU A 263 24.95 -27.71 -8.27
CA GLU A 263 26.12 -28.50 -7.83
C GLU A 263 25.89 -30.00 -8.06
N ASN A 264 24.75 -30.53 -7.59
CA ASN A 264 24.46 -31.96 -7.67
C ASN A 264 24.18 -32.46 -9.10
N HIS A 265 23.92 -31.58 -10.06
CA HIS A 265 23.59 -31.95 -11.44
C HIS A 265 24.59 -31.37 -12.46
N GLY A 266 25.74 -30.84 -12.01
CA GLY A 266 26.83 -30.38 -12.88
C GLY A 266 26.53 -29.12 -13.70
N PHE A 267 25.61 -28.27 -13.25
CA PHE A 267 25.37 -26.98 -13.90
C PHE A 267 26.43 -25.96 -13.48
N SER A 268 26.87 -25.12 -14.43
CA SER A 268 27.83 -24.05 -14.17
C SER A 268 27.24 -22.95 -13.29
N ASP A 269 28.07 -22.36 -12.42
CA ASP A 269 27.69 -21.22 -11.58
C ASP A 269 27.71 -19.90 -12.37
N VAL A 270 26.74 -19.75 -13.28
CA VAL A 270 26.60 -18.59 -14.16
C VAL A 270 25.40 -17.73 -13.76
N TRP A 271 25.60 -16.41 -13.84
CA TRP A 271 24.63 -15.36 -13.54
C TRP A 271 24.57 -14.32 -14.69
N PRO A 272 23.39 -13.84 -15.13
CA PRO A 272 22.03 -14.22 -14.70
C PRO A 272 21.74 -15.71 -14.93
N ILE A 273 20.82 -16.27 -14.14
CA ILE A 273 20.46 -17.69 -14.21
C ILE A 273 20.03 -18.03 -15.65
N PRO A 274 20.71 -18.96 -16.36
CA PRO A 274 20.29 -19.40 -17.68
C PRO A 274 18.89 -19.99 -17.67
N LEU A 275 18.20 -19.88 -18.82
CA LEU A 275 16.83 -20.37 -18.93
C LEU A 275 16.75 -21.90 -18.73
N ASP A 276 17.76 -22.63 -19.20
CA ASP A 276 17.81 -24.09 -19.12
C ASP A 276 17.98 -24.60 -17.68
N ASP A 277 18.75 -23.89 -16.86
CA ASP A 277 18.86 -24.17 -15.42
C ASP A 277 17.49 -24.00 -14.72
N LEU A 278 16.77 -22.92 -15.04
CA LEU A 278 15.46 -22.63 -14.44
C LEU A 278 14.43 -23.70 -14.84
N THR A 279 14.36 -24.05 -16.12
CA THR A 279 13.42 -25.07 -16.60
C THR A 279 13.76 -26.44 -16.00
N SER A 280 15.04 -26.81 -15.96
CA SER A 280 15.53 -28.05 -15.34
C SER A 280 15.23 -28.11 -13.84
N PHE A 281 15.42 -26.99 -13.13
CA PHE A 281 15.12 -26.88 -11.71
C PHE A 281 13.62 -27.03 -11.42
N ILE A 282 12.75 -26.44 -12.26
CA ILE A 282 11.29 -26.59 -12.15
C ILE A 282 10.88 -28.05 -12.35
N VAL A 283 11.46 -28.73 -13.35
CA VAL A 283 11.22 -30.15 -13.59
C VAL A 283 11.73 -31.02 -12.43
N TYR A 284 12.91 -30.71 -11.88
CA TYR A 284 13.46 -31.39 -10.70
C TYR A 284 12.51 -31.29 -9.50
N MET A 285 12.00 -30.09 -9.19
CA MET A 285 11.06 -29.89 -8.09
C MET A 285 9.73 -30.62 -8.33
N PHE A 286 9.24 -30.65 -9.58
CA PHE A 286 8.06 -31.42 -9.94
C PHE A 286 8.26 -32.93 -9.70
N ARG A 287 9.42 -33.48 -10.09
CA ARG A 287 9.76 -34.90 -9.84
C ARG A 287 9.88 -35.21 -8.35
N LYS A 288 10.28 -34.24 -7.53
CA LYS A 288 10.26 -34.32 -6.06
C LYS A 288 8.86 -34.15 -5.45
N LYS A 289 7.80 -34.07 -6.27
CA LYS A 289 6.41 -33.92 -5.87
C LYS A 289 6.15 -32.67 -5.00
N LEU A 290 6.92 -31.60 -5.23
CA LEU A 290 6.69 -30.33 -4.55
C LEU A 290 5.41 -29.67 -5.10
N SER A 291 4.69 -28.98 -4.22
CA SER A 291 3.45 -28.29 -4.61
C SER A 291 3.75 -27.06 -5.48
N HIS A 292 2.78 -26.69 -6.32
CA HIS A 292 2.83 -25.47 -7.12
C HIS A 292 3.20 -24.23 -6.29
N SER A 293 2.63 -24.08 -5.08
CA SER A 293 2.91 -22.91 -4.24
C SER A 293 4.35 -22.88 -3.75
N THR A 294 4.94 -24.03 -3.43
CA THR A 294 6.35 -24.14 -3.05
C THR A 294 7.24 -23.79 -4.22
N VAL A 295 7.00 -24.39 -5.40
CA VAL A 295 7.76 -24.13 -6.62
C VAL A 295 7.72 -22.65 -6.99
N SER A 296 6.52 -22.06 -7.04
CA SER A 296 6.34 -20.64 -7.32
C SER A 296 7.04 -19.75 -6.29
N GLY A 297 7.07 -20.16 -5.01
CA GLY A 297 7.80 -19.47 -3.95
C GLY A 297 9.31 -19.47 -4.16
N TYR A 298 9.88 -20.61 -4.56
CA TYR A 298 11.31 -20.69 -4.87
C TYR A 298 11.68 -19.86 -6.11
N ILE A 299 10.91 -19.97 -7.19
CA ILE A 299 11.13 -19.15 -8.39
C ILE A 299 11.00 -17.64 -8.08
N SER A 300 10.11 -17.24 -7.16
CA SER A 300 10.03 -15.85 -6.70
C SER A 300 11.27 -15.39 -5.95
N GLY A 301 11.89 -16.27 -5.14
CA GLY A 301 13.16 -15.98 -4.47
C GLY A 301 14.31 -15.77 -5.45
N LEU A 302 14.41 -16.63 -6.48
CA LEU A 302 15.40 -16.47 -7.55
C LEU A 302 15.16 -15.19 -8.37
N SER A 303 13.89 -14.88 -8.69
CA SER A 303 13.50 -13.63 -9.37
C SER A 303 13.91 -12.39 -8.56
N TYR A 304 13.68 -12.41 -7.24
CA TYR A 304 14.08 -11.32 -6.34
C TYR A 304 15.61 -11.13 -6.35
N PHE A 305 16.37 -12.23 -6.29
CA PHE A 305 17.83 -12.16 -6.34
C PHE A 305 18.37 -11.58 -7.65
N ASN A 306 17.83 -11.97 -8.81
CA ASN A 306 18.25 -11.36 -10.08
C ASN A 306 17.93 -9.86 -10.09
N LYS A 307 16.72 -9.47 -9.68
CA LYS A 307 16.27 -8.07 -9.68
C LYS A 307 17.07 -7.17 -8.73
N ILE A 308 17.34 -7.60 -7.51
CA ILE A 308 18.09 -6.79 -6.54
C ILE A 308 19.55 -6.56 -6.98
N ASN A 309 20.10 -7.48 -7.79
CA ASN A 309 21.43 -7.37 -8.37
C ASN A 309 21.43 -6.75 -9.78
N ASN A 310 20.30 -6.20 -10.25
CA ASN A 310 20.13 -5.65 -11.60
C ASN A 310 20.48 -6.63 -12.74
N LEU A 311 20.28 -7.92 -12.53
CA LEU A 311 20.49 -8.99 -13.51
C LEU A 311 19.20 -9.26 -14.32
N GLU A 312 19.35 -9.79 -15.54
CA GLU A 312 18.20 -10.21 -16.37
C GLU A 312 17.35 -11.27 -15.63
N ASP A 313 16.04 -11.01 -15.51
CA ASP A 313 15.12 -11.91 -14.82
C ASP A 313 14.47 -12.93 -15.77
N ASN A 314 15.21 -14.01 -16.05
CA ASN A 314 14.74 -15.13 -16.87
C ASN A 314 13.55 -15.90 -16.26
N THR A 315 13.25 -15.73 -14.97
CA THR A 315 12.12 -16.41 -14.30
C THR A 315 10.75 -15.98 -14.84
N GLN A 316 10.69 -14.83 -15.52
CA GLN A 316 9.46 -14.29 -16.08
C GLN A 316 9.20 -14.74 -17.51
N LYS A 317 10.14 -15.48 -18.14
CA LYS A 317 10.01 -15.97 -19.51
C LYS A 317 8.80 -16.91 -19.64
N PHE A 318 8.18 -16.90 -20.83
CA PHE A 318 6.93 -17.60 -21.11
C PHE A 318 6.99 -19.09 -20.75
N VAL A 319 8.09 -19.77 -21.10
CA VAL A 319 8.29 -21.20 -20.81
C VAL A 319 8.27 -21.51 -19.31
N VAL A 320 8.92 -20.67 -18.48
CA VAL A 320 8.94 -20.85 -17.02
C VAL A 320 7.52 -20.74 -16.46
N ARG A 321 6.75 -19.74 -16.90
CA ARG A 321 5.34 -19.58 -16.51
C ARG A 321 4.50 -20.80 -16.92
N LYS A 322 4.70 -21.32 -18.14
CA LYS A 322 3.98 -22.50 -18.64
C LYS A 322 4.33 -23.78 -17.88
N LEU A 323 5.59 -23.96 -17.48
CA LEU A 323 5.98 -25.10 -16.63
C LEU A 323 5.30 -25.04 -15.26
N ILE A 324 5.28 -23.87 -14.61
CA ILE A 324 4.59 -23.67 -13.33
C ILE A 324 3.07 -23.91 -13.47
N GLU A 325 2.45 -23.40 -14.55
CA GLU A 325 1.04 -23.70 -14.88
C GLU A 325 0.80 -25.20 -15.09
N GLY A 326 1.74 -25.90 -15.75
CA GLY A 326 1.72 -27.35 -15.93
C GLY A 326 1.73 -28.10 -14.60
N ILE A 327 2.64 -27.75 -13.69
CA ILE A 327 2.67 -28.30 -12.32
C ILE A 327 1.34 -28.09 -11.60
N LYS A 328 0.75 -26.89 -11.74
CA LYS A 328 -0.56 -26.59 -11.16
C LYS A 328 -1.68 -27.48 -11.69
N ARG A 329 -1.68 -27.78 -12.99
CA ARG A 329 -2.69 -28.63 -13.63
C ARG A 329 -2.51 -30.10 -13.26
N LEU A 330 -1.27 -30.60 -13.34
CA LEU A 330 -0.93 -31.98 -13.00
C LEU A 330 -1.07 -32.29 -11.51
N GLY A 331 -0.88 -31.30 -10.64
CA GLY A 331 -1.12 -31.39 -9.20
C GLY A 331 -2.61 -31.46 -8.79
N GLY A 332 -3.53 -31.47 -9.76
CA GLY A 332 -4.97 -31.58 -9.56
C GLY A 332 -5.67 -30.26 -9.17
N PRO A 333 -7.01 -30.23 -9.26
CA PRO A 333 -7.82 -29.05 -8.94
C PRO A 333 -7.77 -28.78 -7.43
N ASN A 334 -6.86 -27.90 -7.02
CA ASN A 334 -6.58 -27.50 -5.64
C ASN A 334 -6.13 -28.67 -4.75
N GLN A 335 -4.88 -28.61 -4.28
CA GLN A 335 -4.62 -29.01 -2.89
C GLN A 335 -5.51 -28.12 -2.00
N LYS A 336 -6.78 -28.49 -1.85
CA LYS A 336 -7.72 -27.83 -0.96
C LYS A 336 -7.07 -27.86 0.40
N ASP A 337 -7.13 -26.72 1.07
CA ASP A 337 -6.60 -26.60 2.42
C ASP A 337 -7.25 -27.66 3.31
N THR A 338 -6.46 -28.68 3.67
CA THR A 338 -6.88 -29.86 4.44
C THR A 338 -7.13 -29.55 5.92
N ARG A 339 -6.90 -28.29 6.34
CA ARG A 339 -7.15 -27.89 7.72
C ARG A 339 -8.64 -27.92 8.03
N LEU A 340 -8.97 -28.58 9.13
CA LEU A 340 -10.34 -28.70 9.64
C LEU A 340 -10.71 -27.47 10.48
N PRO A 341 -11.99 -27.03 10.47
CA PRO A 341 -12.47 -25.96 11.35
C PRO A 341 -12.59 -26.45 12.79
N ILE A 342 -12.09 -25.67 13.76
CA ILE A 342 -12.50 -25.85 15.17
C ILE A 342 -13.91 -25.28 15.27
N THR A 343 -14.93 -26.11 15.43
CA THR A 343 -16.31 -25.63 15.62
C THR A 343 -16.52 -25.11 17.05
N ARG A 344 -17.66 -24.45 17.30
CA ARG A 344 -18.02 -23.98 18.65
C ARG A 344 -18.08 -25.13 19.67
N ASP A 345 -18.62 -26.28 19.27
CA ASP A 345 -18.66 -27.50 20.10
C ASP A 345 -17.26 -28.02 20.41
N ILE A 346 -16.38 -28.10 19.40
CA ILE A 346 -14.99 -28.49 19.60
C ILE A 346 -14.29 -27.49 20.53
N LEU A 347 -14.47 -26.18 20.34
CA LEU A 347 -13.88 -25.17 21.21
C LEU A 347 -14.32 -25.36 22.66
N GLU A 348 -15.61 -25.56 22.92
CA GLU A 348 -16.12 -25.78 24.27
C GLU A 348 -15.49 -27.01 24.94
N LYS A 349 -15.39 -28.12 24.21
CA LYS A 349 -14.72 -29.34 24.67
C LYS A 349 -13.23 -29.11 24.93
N LEU A 350 -12.54 -28.38 24.04
CA LEU A 350 -11.15 -27.99 24.23
C LEU A 350 -10.98 -27.19 25.52
N LEU A 351 -11.78 -26.15 25.74
CA LEU A 351 -11.69 -25.28 26.92
C LEU A 351 -11.91 -26.06 28.22
N ARG A 352 -12.87 -26.99 28.26
CA ARG A 352 -13.11 -27.86 29.43
C ARG A 352 -11.93 -28.80 29.69
N SER A 353 -11.33 -29.37 28.64
CA SER A 353 -10.19 -30.29 28.77
C SER A 353 -8.95 -29.65 29.42
N LEU A 354 -8.78 -28.32 29.28
CA LEU A 354 -7.61 -27.61 29.79
C LEU A 354 -7.47 -27.71 31.32
N ALA A 355 -8.58 -27.80 32.05
CA ALA A 355 -8.56 -27.96 33.50
C ALA A 355 -7.88 -29.27 33.96
N VAL A 356 -7.92 -30.30 33.11
CA VAL A 356 -7.32 -31.62 33.37
C VAL A 356 -5.86 -31.69 32.89
N ILE A 357 -5.53 -30.95 31.83
CA ILE A 357 -4.26 -31.10 31.11
C ILE A 357 -3.18 -30.13 31.59
N CYS A 358 -3.58 -28.92 31.97
CA CYS A 358 -2.65 -27.87 32.39
C CYS A 358 -2.05 -28.15 33.76
N LYS A 359 -0.80 -27.70 33.96
CA LYS A 359 -0.04 -27.96 35.19
C LYS A 359 -0.65 -27.33 36.44
N ASN A 360 -1.32 -26.18 36.29
CA ASN A 360 -1.90 -25.43 37.39
C ASN A 360 -3.05 -24.54 36.88
N GLY A 361 -3.80 -23.96 37.82
CA GLY A 361 -4.96 -23.12 37.53
C GLY A 361 -4.66 -21.78 36.85
N TYR A 362 -3.39 -21.34 36.79
CA TYR A 362 -2.97 -20.19 36.02
C TYR A 362 -2.83 -20.55 34.53
N GLU A 363 -2.07 -21.61 34.23
CA GLU A 363 -1.90 -22.12 32.87
C GLU A 363 -3.24 -22.49 32.23
N THR A 364 -4.19 -23.06 33.00
CA THR A 364 -5.56 -23.29 32.52
C THR A 364 -6.20 -22.00 32.01
N LYS A 365 -6.16 -20.90 32.79
CA LYS A 365 -6.75 -19.62 32.40
C LYS A 365 -6.01 -18.96 31.23
N LEU A 366 -4.68 -19.04 31.20
CA LEU A 366 -3.83 -18.58 30.11
C LEU A 366 -4.26 -19.22 28.78
N PHE A 367 -4.32 -20.54 28.75
CA PHE A 367 -4.66 -21.27 27.53
C PHE A 367 -6.13 -21.11 27.15
N MET A 368 -7.05 -21.11 28.12
CA MET A 368 -8.47 -20.83 27.86
C MET A 368 -8.65 -19.47 27.18
N ALA A 369 -8.02 -18.42 27.71
CA ALA A 369 -8.09 -17.09 27.15
C ALA A 369 -7.43 -17.03 25.76
N SER A 370 -6.30 -17.72 25.55
CA SER A 370 -5.63 -17.75 24.25
C SER A 370 -6.44 -18.46 23.16
N PHE A 371 -7.08 -19.61 23.48
CA PHE A 371 -7.91 -20.37 22.53
C PHE A 371 -9.21 -19.63 22.22
N SER A 372 -9.84 -19.08 23.26
CA SER A 372 -11.02 -18.24 23.14
C SER A 372 -10.76 -17.03 22.24
N LEU A 373 -9.68 -16.28 22.49
CA LEU A 373 -9.34 -15.13 21.65
C LEU A 373 -8.97 -15.55 20.22
N ALA A 374 -8.27 -16.69 20.06
CA ALA A 374 -7.94 -17.22 18.73
C ALA A 374 -9.18 -17.47 17.87
N PHE A 375 -10.22 -18.03 18.48
CA PHE A 375 -11.50 -18.29 17.84
C PHE A 375 -12.32 -17.01 17.64
N HIS A 376 -12.77 -16.39 18.73
CA HIS A 376 -13.74 -15.29 18.69
C HIS A 376 -13.18 -14.01 18.06
N GLY A 377 -11.86 -13.80 18.11
CA GLY A 377 -11.21 -12.63 17.50
C GLY A 377 -10.76 -12.84 16.06
N PHE A 378 -11.10 -13.97 15.42
CA PHE A 378 -10.58 -14.32 14.09
C PHE A 378 -9.05 -14.23 14.02
N MET A 379 -8.34 -14.53 15.10
CA MET A 379 -6.93 -14.19 15.20
C MET A 379 -6.10 -15.15 14.36
N ARG A 380 -4.99 -14.64 13.79
CA ARG A 380 -3.90 -15.55 13.44
C ARG A 380 -3.19 -15.88 14.75
N VAL A 381 -2.88 -17.15 15.00
CA VAL A 381 -2.18 -17.54 16.24
C VAL A 381 -0.83 -16.81 16.39
N GLY A 382 -0.15 -16.46 15.29
CA GLY A 382 1.04 -15.60 15.34
C GLY A 382 0.81 -14.17 15.85
N GLU A 383 -0.43 -13.69 15.93
CA GLU A 383 -0.80 -12.41 16.57
C GLU A 383 -1.00 -12.58 18.09
N ILE A 384 -1.10 -13.82 18.58
CA ILE A 384 -1.32 -14.19 19.99
C ILE A 384 -0.04 -14.74 20.64
N THR A 385 0.80 -15.39 19.84
CA THR A 385 1.97 -16.16 20.31
C THR A 385 3.25 -15.69 19.63
N VAL A 386 4.38 -15.87 20.31
CA VAL A 386 5.71 -15.65 19.72
C VAL A 386 6.28 -16.91 19.06
N ASP A 387 7.16 -16.75 18.07
CA ASP A 387 7.88 -17.86 17.44
C ASP A 387 9.02 -18.38 18.33
N CYS A 388 9.72 -17.48 18.99
CA CYS A 388 10.73 -17.79 20.00
C CYS A 388 10.70 -16.69 21.08
N LYS A 389 11.21 -16.99 22.28
CA LYS A 389 11.14 -16.10 23.45
C LYS A 389 11.69 -14.68 23.20
N ASN A 390 12.57 -14.52 22.20
CA ASN A 390 13.27 -13.27 21.89
C ASN A 390 12.66 -12.48 20.69
N LYS A 391 11.52 -12.90 20.12
CA LYS A 391 10.88 -12.20 18.99
C LYS A 391 9.40 -11.92 19.28
N GLN A 392 9.10 -10.69 19.68
CA GLN A 392 7.75 -10.23 20.04
C GLN A 392 7.05 -9.43 18.93
N MET A 393 7.54 -9.45 17.69
CA MET A 393 6.94 -8.68 16.60
C MET A 393 5.47 -9.12 16.38
N HIS A 394 4.57 -8.13 16.40
CA HIS A 394 3.14 -8.24 16.06
C HIS A 394 2.24 -9.04 17.03
N THR A 395 2.70 -9.38 18.23
CA THR A 395 1.83 -10.00 19.24
C THR A 395 0.98 -8.98 19.98
N VAL A 396 -0.27 -9.34 20.31
CA VAL A 396 -1.14 -8.53 21.19
C VAL A 396 -0.43 -8.28 22.51
N LYS A 397 -0.35 -7.00 22.90
CA LYS A 397 0.22 -6.57 24.17
C LYS A 397 -0.87 -6.38 25.22
N PHE A 398 -0.50 -6.46 26.49
CA PHE A 398 -1.44 -6.24 27.60
C PHE A 398 -2.04 -4.83 27.59
N GLU A 399 -1.22 -3.80 27.32
CA GLU A 399 -1.65 -2.39 27.22
C GLU A 399 -2.70 -2.12 26.12
N ASN A 400 -2.82 -3.04 25.16
CA ASN A 400 -3.74 -2.94 24.03
C ASN A 400 -5.11 -3.57 24.31
N ILE A 401 -5.37 -4.02 25.54
CA ILE A 401 -6.64 -4.61 25.94
C ILE A 401 -7.48 -3.60 26.70
N LYS A 402 -8.70 -3.38 26.22
CA LYS A 402 -9.74 -2.69 26.98
C LYS A 402 -10.87 -3.66 27.24
N LEU A 403 -11.15 -3.90 28.52
CA LEU A 403 -12.18 -4.82 28.96
C LEU A 403 -13.26 -4.04 29.71
N CYS A 404 -14.52 -4.24 29.35
CA CYS A 404 -15.66 -3.79 30.13
C CYS A 404 -16.70 -4.92 30.25
N ASP A 405 -17.74 -4.70 31.04
CA ASP A 405 -18.73 -5.73 31.35
C ASP A 405 -19.50 -6.26 30.13
N ALA A 406 -19.55 -5.48 29.05
CA ALA A 406 -20.30 -5.82 27.84
C ALA A 406 -19.43 -6.33 26.68
N ARG A 407 -18.15 -5.95 26.61
CA ARG A 407 -17.27 -6.26 25.47
C ARG A 407 -15.79 -6.27 25.83
N LEU A 408 -15.02 -6.96 25.00
CA LEU A 408 -13.56 -6.97 24.97
C LEU A 408 -13.09 -6.27 23.69
N GLU A 409 -12.23 -5.27 23.83
CA GLU A 409 -11.56 -4.62 22.71
C GLU A 409 -10.07 -4.99 22.71
N VAL A 410 -9.57 -5.39 21.55
CA VAL A 410 -8.18 -5.80 21.34
C VAL A 410 -7.57 -4.97 20.23
N LEU A 411 -6.65 -4.07 20.57
CA LEU A 411 -5.89 -3.30 19.59
C LEU A 411 -4.72 -4.14 19.05
N LEU A 412 -4.78 -4.45 17.76
CA LEU A 412 -3.65 -4.96 17.00
C LEU A 412 -2.93 -3.79 16.36
N THR A 413 -1.74 -3.46 16.83
CA THR A 413 -0.94 -2.35 16.27
C THR A 413 -0.34 -2.68 14.91
N SER A 414 -0.19 -3.97 14.59
CA SER A 414 0.33 -4.44 13.30
C SER A 414 -0.04 -5.90 13.08
N SER A 415 0.03 -6.36 11.83
CA SER A 415 -0.20 -7.76 11.46
C SER A 415 0.60 -8.13 10.22
N LYS A 416 0.71 -9.43 9.90
CA LYS A 416 1.41 -9.91 8.69
C LYS A 416 0.90 -9.25 7.40
N THR A 417 -0.36 -8.84 7.36
CA THR A 417 -1.00 -8.20 6.19
C THR A 417 -1.11 -6.68 6.31
N ASP A 418 -0.56 -6.11 7.38
CA ASP A 418 -0.49 -4.68 7.67
C ASP A 418 0.98 -4.25 7.71
N GLN A 419 1.58 -4.17 6.51
CA GLN A 419 3.01 -3.91 6.33
C GLN A 419 3.43 -2.49 6.79
N PHE A 420 2.47 -1.58 6.93
CA PHE A 420 2.69 -0.19 7.32
C PHE A 420 2.21 0.13 8.75
N GLY A 421 1.71 -0.86 9.49
CA GLY A 421 1.34 -0.71 10.90
C GLY A 421 0.18 0.26 11.15
N SER A 422 -0.80 0.33 10.26
CA SER A 422 -2.00 1.17 10.48
C SER A 422 -2.82 0.72 11.69
N GLY A 423 -2.71 -0.56 12.07
CA GLY A 423 -3.40 -1.14 13.20
C GLY A 423 -4.90 -1.36 12.97
N THR A 424 -5.53 -2.14 13.86
CA THR A 424 -6.96 -2.43 13.83
C THR A 424 -7.45 -2.85 15.21
N THR A 425 -8.66 -2.43 15.59
CA THR A 425 -9.29 -2.82 16.86
C THR A 425 -10.31 -3.92 16.60
N ILE A 426 -10.16 -5.05 17.30
CA ILE A 426 -11.12 -6.16 17.28
C ILE A 426 -12.04 -6.00 18.48
N VAL A 427 -13.35 -6.03 18.23
CA VAL A 427 -14.37 -5.91 19.28
C VAL A 427 -15.10 -7.25 19.41
N ILE A 428 -15.08 -7.83 20.61
CA ILE A 428 -15.74 -9.09 20.93
C ILE A 428 -16.80 -8.83 22.00
N SER A 429 -18.07 -9.06 21.66
CA SER A 429 -19.20 -8.89 22.58
C SER A 429 -19.31 -10.04 23.58
N LYS A 430 -19.86 -9.74 24.76
CA LYS A 430 -20.20 -10.73 25.78
C LYS A 430 -21.24 -11.71 25.26
N GLN A 431 -21.00 -13.00 25.48
CA GLN A 431 -21.92 -14.07 25.10
C GLN A 431 -22.79 -14.50 26.29
N LYS A 432 -24.01 -14.98 26.00
CA LYS A 432 -24.98 -15.44 27.01
C LYS A 432 -24.47 -16.66 27.79
N ASN A 433 -23.85 -17.63 27.11
CA ASN A 433 -23.29 -18.80 27.76
C ASN A 433 -22.01 -18.42 28.53
N LYS A 434 -22.10 -18.39 29.87
CA LYS A 434 -21.00 -17.98 30.76
C LYS A 434 -19.78 -18.91 30.66
N ASN A 435 -19.96 -20.19 30.33
CA ASN A 435 -18.89 -21.19 30.34
C ASN A 435 -17.89 -21.02 29.18
N VAL A 436 -18.34 -20.44 28.06
CA VAL A 436 -17.52 -20.20 26.86
C VAL A 436 -17.44 -18.71 26.51
N CYS A 437 -17.89 -17.83 27.39
CA CYS A 437 -17.94 -16.40 27.10
C CYS A 437 -16.53 -15.80 27.01
N PRO A 438 -16.12 -15.27 25.84
CA PRO A 438 -14.77 -14.74 25.65
C PRO A 438 -14.44 -13.57 26.59
N VAL A 439 -15.42 -12.71 26.86
CA VAL A 439 -15.27 -11.57 27.78
C VAL A 439 -15.00 -12.04 29.20
N GLN A 440 -15.75 -13.04 29.70
CA GLN A 440 -15.56 -13.57 31.05
C GLN A 440 -14.26 -14.37 31.19
N ILE A 441 -13.93 -15.18 30.18
CA ILE A 441 -12.68 -15.94 30.15
C ILE A 441 -11.48 -14.98 30.19
N MET A 442 -11.51 -13.91 29.39
CA MET A 442 -10.47 -12.90 29.40
C MET A 442 -10.40 -12.15 30.74
N ALA A 443 -11.55 -11.76 31.31
CA ALA A 443 -11.61 -11.13 32.63
C ALA A 443 -10.95 -11.99 33.72
N ASN A 444 -11.27 -13.29 33.72
CA ASN A 444 -10.72 -14.25 34.68
C ASN A 444 -9.20 -14.42 34.53
N PHE A 445 -8.69 -14.39 33.30
CA PHE A 445 -7.24 -14.44 33.04
C PHE A 445 -6.54 -13.14 33.46
N ILE A 446 -7.06 -11.98 33.05
CA ILE A 446 -6.48 -10.67 33.39
C ILE A 446 -6.41 -10.47 34.90
N LYS A 447 -7.43 -10.91 35.65
CA LYS A 447 -7.45 -10.81 37.12
C LYS A 447 -6.27 -11.51 37.79
N VAL A 448 -5.75 -12.59 37.20
CA VAL A 448 -4.63 -13.37 37.76
C VAL A 448 -3.32 -13.17 37.02
N ARG A 449 -3.31 -12.41 35.92
CA ARG A 449 -2.12 -12.17 35.10
C ARG A 449 -1.14 -11.29 35.91
N PRO A 450 0.13 -11.69 36.07
CA PRO A 450 1.13 -10.82 36.67
C PRO A 450 1.26 -9.49 35.90
N PRO A 451 1.60 -8.38 36.56
CA PRO A 451 1.61 -7.04 35.95
C PRO A 451 2.85 -6.77 35.08
N TYR A 452 3.31 -7.77 34.31
CA TYR A 452 4.43 -7.60 33.38
C TYR A 452 4.02 -6.83 32.13
N LEU A 453 4.91 -5.97 31.66
CA LEU A 453 4.80 -5.31 30.35
C LEU A 453 5.00 -6.32 29.21
N GLY A 454 4.52 -5.96 28.01
CA GLY A 454 4.72 -6.75 26.80
C GLY A 454 3.53 -7.65 26.44
N PRO A 455 3.76 -8.90 25.97
CA PRO A 455 2.72 -9.75 25.42
C PRO A 455 1.57 -10.00 26.41
N LEU A 456 0.34 -9.99 25.89
CA LEU A 456 -0.86 -10.27 26.68
C LEU A 456 -0.79 -11.68 27.30
N PHE A 457 -0.46 -12.67 26.49
CA PHE A 457 -0.34 -14.05 26.91
C PHE A 457 1.11 -14.36 27.29
N CYS A 458 1.35 -14.41 28.59
CA CYS A 458 2.62 -14.82 29.18
C CYS A 458 2.38 -15.89 30.25
N HIS A 459 3.41 -16.66 30.54
CA HIS A 459 3.46 -17.57 31.68
C HIS A 459 3.63 -16.77 32.98
N PHE A 460 3.50 -17.45 34.11
CA PHE A 460 3.61 -16.82 35.43
C PHE A 460 4.99 -16.17 35.68
N ASP A 461 6.04 -16.68 35.04
CA ASP A 461 7.40 -16.13 35.06
C ASP A 461 7.60 -14.92 34.12
N GLY A 462 6.54 -14.48 33.43
CA GLY A 462 6.56 -13.40 32.45
C GLY A 462 7.02 -13.81 31.06
N SER A 463 7.47 -15.05 30.87
CA SER A 463 7.88 -15.52 29.54
C SER A 463 6.69 -15.59 28.58
N PRO A 464 6.84 -15.18 27.31
CA PRO A 464 5.72 -15.12 26.37
C PRO A 464 5.25 -16.50 25.94
N LEU A 465 3.94 -16.64 25.70
CA LEU A 465 3.37 -17.87 25.15
C LEU A 465 3.89 -18.13 23.73
N THR A 466 4.53 -19.28 23.51
CA THR A 466 5.08 -19.64 22.21
C THR A 466 4.07 -20.38 21.32
N ARG A 467 4.24 -20.28 19.99
CA ARG A 467 3.42 -21.03 19.03
C ARG A 467 3.56 -22.53 19.21
N TYR A 468 4.76 -23.00 19.58
CA TYR A 468 5.00 -24.41 19.89
C TYR A 468 4.12 -24.90 21.04
N GLN A 469 4.12 -24.18 22.17
CA GLN A 469 3.29 -24.53 23.33
C GLN A 469 1.80 -24.49 23.01
N PHE A 470 1.35 -23.44 22.32
CA PHE A 470 -0.04 -23.33 21.86
C PHE A 470 -0.46 -24.55 21.00
N SER A 471 0.37 -24.91 20.02
CA SER A 471 0.09 -26.06 19.16
C SER A 471 0.19 -27.39 19.91
N ALA A 472 1.19 -27.58 20.77
CA ALA A 472 1.34 -28.80 21.57
C ALA A 472 0.13 -29.03 22.47
N LEU A 473 -0.37 -27.97 23.11
CA LEU A 473 -1.53 -28.08 23.98
C LEU A 473 -2.83 -28.30 23.20
N LEU A 474 -3.01 -27.65 22.04
CA LEU A 474 -4.13 -27.95 21.14
C LEU A 474 -4.17 -29.44 20.79
N LYS A 475 -3.01 -30.00 20.40
CA LYS A 475 -2.89 -31.43 20.06
C LYS A 475 -3.26 -32.33 21.23
N ARG A 476 -2.78 -32.00 22.44
CA ARG A 476 -3.07 -32.77 23.65
C ARG A 476 -4.55 -32.69 24.04
N SER A 477 -5.14 -31.50 23.96
CA SER A 477 -6.57 -31.28 24.20
C SER A 477 -7.45 -32.07 23.22
N LEU A 478 -7.12 -32.07 21.92
CA LEU A 478 -7.83 -32.87 20.91
C LEU A 478 -7.80 -34.36 21.23
N SER A 479 -6.64 -34.87 21.64
CA SER A 479 -6.49 -36.28 22.05
C SER A 479 -7.35 -36.63 23.26
N VAL A 480 -7.44 -35.75 24.26
CA VAL A 480 -8.24 -35.98 25.47
C VAL A 480 -9.74 -35.99 25.18
N ILE A 481 -10.19 -35.20 24.20
CA ILE A 481 -11.61 -35.17 23.80
C ILE A 481 -11.95 -36.22 22.73
N GLY A 482 -11.02 -37.13 22.41
CA GLY A 482 -11.24 -38.25 21.48
C GLY A 482 -11.28 -37.87 20.00
N ILE A 483 -10.70 -36.73 19.61
CA ILE A 483 -10.65 -36.29 18.20
C ILE A 483 -9.29 -36.58 17.60
N GLU A 484 -9.28 -37.28 16.46
CA GLU A 484 -8.06 -37.48 15.68
C GLU A 484 -7.46 -36.14 15.22
N ASN A 485 -6.15 -36.00 15.41
CA ASN A 485 -5.44 -34.74 15.21
C ASN A 485 -5.15 -34.42 13.72
N ASN A 486 -5.57 -35.29 12.81
CA ASN A 486 -5.29 -35.18 11.39
C ASN A 486 -6.13 -34.06 10.77
N GLY A 487 -5.55 -32.85 10.75
CA GLY A 487 -6.15 -31.68 10.09
C GLY A 487 -6.28 -30.44 10.98
N PHE A 488 -6.15 -30.56 12.30
CA PHE A 488 -6.22 -29.42 13.19
C PHE A 488 -4.86 -28.73 13.35
N LYS A 489 -4.82 -27.43 13.04
CA LYS A 489 -3.61 -26.59 13.14
C LYS A 489 -3.99 -25.22 13.69
N SER A 490 -3.00 -24.36 13.89
CA SER A 490 -3.20 -23.01 14.44
C SER A 490 -4.26 -22.18 13.71
N HIS A 491 -4.44 -22.35 12.39
CA HIS A 491 -5.45 -21.62 11.62
C HIS A 491 -6.87 -22.21 11.75
N SER A 492 -7.03 -23.41 12.30
CA SER A 492 -8.32 -24.07 12.46
C SER A 492 -9.29 -23.25 13.30
N PHE A 493 -8.81 -22.45 14.26
CA PHE A 493 -9.63 -21.51 15.02
C PHE A 493 -10.27 -20.44 14.13
N ARG A 494 -9.48 -19.82 13.25
CA ARG A 494 -9.95 -18.76 12.33
C ARG A 494 -10.87 -19.30 11.24
N ILE A 495 -10.60 -20.51 10.73
CA ILE A 495 -11.51 -21.24 9.81
C ILE A 495 -12.83 -21.54 10.53
N GLY A 496 -12.74 -22.00 11.78
CA GLY A 496 -13.86 -22.30 12.65
C GLY A 496 -14.81 -21.14 12.86
N MET A 497 -14.28 -19.97 13.25
CA MET A 497 -15.10 -18.79 13.49
C MET A 497 -15.74 -18.27 12.19
N ALA A 498 -15.00 -18.25 11.08
CA ALA A 498 -15.55 -17.86 9.78
C ALA A 498 -16.70 -18.78 9.33
N THR A 499 -16.51 -20.09 9.49
CA THR A 499 -17.54 -21.09 9.20
C THR A 499 -18.75 -20.93 10.11
N THR A 500 -18.52 -20.69 11.41
CA THR A 500 -19.60 -20.47 12.39
C THR A 500 -20.44 -19.25 12.02
N CYS A 501 -19.82 -18.12 11.70
CA CYS A 501 -20.54 -16.93 11.27
C CYS A 501 -21.37 -17.16 10.01
N ALA A 502 -20.82 -17.89 9.03
CA ALA A 502 -21.54 -18.20 7.80
C ALA A 502 -22.75 -19.11 8.06
N LEU A 503 -22.62 -20.12 8.91
CA LEU A 503 -23.74 -20.97 9.34
C LEU A 503 -24.80 -20.20 10.15
N GLU A 504 -24.41 -19.15 10.85
CA GLU A 504 -25.31 -18.25 11.58
C GLU A 504 -25.97 -17.18 10.68
N GLY A 505 -25.73 -17.23 9.36
CA GLY A 505 -26.34 -16.32 8.40
C GLY A 505 -25.76 -14.89 8.42
N ILE A 506 -24.59 -14.69 9.02
CA ILE A 506 -23.88 -13.41 8.96
C ILE A 506 -23.39 -13.16 7.53
N SER A 507 -23.52 -11.93 7.03
CA SER A 507 -23.19 -11.64 5.64
C SER A 507 -21.70 -11.77 5.33
N ASP A 508 -21.38 -12.07 4.07
CA ASP A 508 -20.00 -12.17 3.57
C ASP A 508 -19.20 -10.88 3.84
N GLU A 509 -19.81 -9.70 3.69
CA GLU A 509 -19.19 -8.41 4.01
C GLU A 509 -18.79 -8.31 5.49
N GLN A 510 -19.69 -8.71 6.39
CA GLN A 510 -19.43 -8.69 7.83
C GLN A 510 -18.34 -9.70 8.22
N ILE A 511 -18.37 -10.92 7.65
CA ILE A 511 -17.33 -11.94 7.89
C ILE A 511 -15.97 -11.45 7.41
N LYS A 512 -15.92 -10.81 6.23
CA LYS A 512 -14.69 -10.18 5.70
C LYS A 512 -14.17 -9.10 6.64
N GLU A 513 -15.03 -8.25 7.16
CA GLU A 513 -14.65 -7.18 8.08
C GLU A 513 -14.11 -7.75 9.40
N MET A 514 -14.88 -8.61 10.08
CA MET A 514 -14.51 -9.24 11.35
C MET A 514 -13.20 -10.03 11.24
N GLY A 515 -13.05 -10.79 10.16
CA GLY A 515 -11.85 -11.56 9.89
C GLY A 515 -10.79 -10.84 9.09
N ARG A 516 -10.89 -9.51 8.90
CA ARG A 516 -9.85 -8.65 8.33
C ARG A 516 -9.36 -9.11 6.94
N TRP A 517 -10.27 -9.58 6.09
CA TRP A 517 -9.98 -9.98 4.71
C TRP A 517 -10.34 -8.88 3.72
N LYS A 518 -9.36 -8.44 2.92
CA LYS A 518 -9.58 -7.42 1.87
C LYS A 518 -10.19 -7.98 0.58
N SER A 519 -10.07 -9.28 0.34
CA SER A 519 -10.49 -9.94 -0.91
C SER A 519 -11.36 -11.17 -0.63
N GLN A 520 -11.80 -11.85 -1.69
CA GLN A 520 -12.53 -13.12 -1.63
C GLN A 520 -11.73 -14.29 -1.02
N ALA A 521 -10.53 -14.06 -0.49
CA ALA A 521 -9.75 -15.08 0.21
C ALA A 521 -10.48 -15.70 1.41
N PHE A 522 -11.42 -14.98 2.04
CA PHE A 522 -12.25 -15.48 3.14
C PHE A 522 -13.13 -16.68 2.75
N LEU A 523 -13.53 -16.81 1.48
CA LEU A 523 -14.29 -17.98 0.98
C LEU A 523 -13.52 -19.28 1.19
N ARG A 524 -12.17 -19.23 1.22
CA ARG A 524 -11.33 -20.38 1.55
C ARG A 524 -11.35 -20.75 3.02
N TYR A 525 -11.92 -19.94 3.90
CA TYR A 525 -12.05 -20.20 5.34
C TYR A 525 -13.42 -20.73 5.72
N ILE A 526 -14.44 -20.55 4.88
CA ILE A 526 -15.78 -21.08 5.10
C ILE A 526 -15.78 -22.57 4.69
N ARG A 527 -16.26 -23.44 5.60
CA ARG A 527 -16.31 -24.90 5.45
C ARG A 527 -17.71 -25.41 5.80
N ILE A 528 -18.64 -25.17 4.88
CA ILE A 528 -20.04 -25.63 4.95
C ILE A 528 -20.18 -26.90 4.12
#